data_AF-A0A848ZWG0-F1
#
_entry.id   AF-A0A848ZWG0-F1
#
_cell.length_a   1.000
_cell.length_b   1.000
_cell.length_c   1.000
_cell.angle_alpha   90.00
_cell.angle_beta   90.00
_cell.angle_gamma   90.00
#
_symmetry.space_group_name_H-M   'P 1'
#
loop_
_entity.id
_entity.type
_entity.pdbx_description
1 polymer ?
#
loop_
_entity_poly.entity_id
_entity_poly.type
_entity_poly.pdbx_seq_one_letter_code
_entity_poly.pdbx_strand_id
1 'polypeptide(L)'
;MKIYKVIGLMSGTSLDGLDLAYCHIWETKESWEFKIHETHSVSYSASMQDKLKNSIYLPADQLLQFHNAYGVWLGEQTKEFINSHQLEV
;
A
#
# COMPACT_ATOMS: atom_id res chain seq x y z
N MET A 1 -13.98 -18.24 -15.64
CA MET A 1 -13.42 -16.86 -15.67
C MET A 1 -12.43 -16.76 -14.54
N LYS A 2 -11.18 -16.35 -14.81
CA LYS A 2 -10.16 -16.22 -13.77
C LYS A 2 -10.28 -14.83 -13.16
N ILE A 3 -10.38 -14.76 -11.83
CA ILE A 3 -10.40 -13.50 -11.08
C ILE A 3 -9.04 -13.36 -10.38
N TYR A 4 -8.39 -12.22 -10.59
CA TYR A 4 -7.20 -11.81 -9.87
C TYR A 4 -7.63 -10.99 -8.66
N LYS A 5 -7.33 -11.51 -7.48
CA LYS A 5 -7.53 -10.81 -6.21
C LYS A 5 -6.22 -10.08 -5.89
N VAL A 6 -6.27 -8.75 -5.80
CA VAL A 6 -5.07 -7.92 -5.64
C VAL A 6 -5.30 -6.88 -4.56
N ILE A 7 -4.24 -6.53 -3.83
CA ILE A 7 -4.24 -5.36 -2.95
C ILE A 7 -3.31 -4.32 -3.59
N GLY A 8 -3.88 -3.19 -3.95
CA GLY A 8 -3.15 -1.99 -4.36
C GLY A 8 -2.75 -1.17 -3.14
N LEU A 9 -1.54 -0.62 -3.17
CA LEU A 9 -1.00 0.29 -2.16
C LEU A 9 -0.59 1.59 -2.84
N MET A 10 -0.90 2.74 -2.24
CA MET A 10 -0.48 4.04 -2.74
C MET A 10 -0.10 4.97 -1.59
N SER A 11 1.08 5.59 -1.67
CA SER A 11 1.51 6.69 -0.80
C SER A 11 1.71 7.94 -1.65
N GLY A 12 0.85 8.94 -1.45
CA GLY A 12 0.96 10.22 -2.15
C GLY A 12 2.18 11.04 -1.72
N THR A 13 2.59 11.98 -2.57
CA THR A 13 3.62 12.98 -2.24
C THR A 13 3.14 14.02 -1.23
N SER A 14 1.84 14.03 -0.91
CA SER A 14 1.24 14.72 0.22
C SER A 14 1.75 14.24 1.58
N LEU A 15 2.25 13.00 1.66
CA LEU A 15 2.74 12.36 2.88
C LEU A 15 1.69 12.35 4.02
N ASP A 16 0.42 12.25 3.67
CA ASP A 16 -0.71 12.17 4.61
C ASP A 16 -0.98 10.72 5.07
N GLY A 17 -0.69 9.73 4.25
CA GLY A 17 -0.84 8.33 4.64
C GLY A 17 -0.54 7.32 3.54
N LEU A 18 -0.94 6.08 3.85
CA LEU A 18 -0.96 4.94 2.94
C LEU A 18 -2.42 4.56 2.66
N ASP A 19 -2.78 4.58 1.38
CA ASP A 19 -4.06 4.05 0.91
C ASP A 19 -3.90 2.59 0.45
N LEU A 20 -4.86 1.76 0.82
CA LEU A 20 -4.98 0.35 0.46
C LEU A 20 -6.31 0.12 -0.24
N ALA A 21 -6.30 -0.68 -1.31
CA ALA A 21 -7.50 -1.08 -2.03
C ALA A 21 -7.45 -2.56 -2.40
N TYR A 22 -8.40 -3.35 -1.90
CA TYR A 22 -8.58 -4.73 -2.29
C TYR A 22 -9.53 -4.81 -3.50
N CYS A 23 -8.99 -5.25 -4.62
CA CYS A 23 -9.66 -5.24 -5.91
C CYS A 23 -9.73 -6.66 -6.50
N HIS A 24 -10.84 -6.95 -7.15
CA HIS A 24 -11.00 -8.09 -8.03
C HIS A 24 -10.91 -7.59 -9.46
N ILE A 25 -10.05 -8.19 -10.26
CA ILE A 25 -9.83 -7.82 -11.66
C ILE A 25 -9.98 -9.08 -12.51
N TRP A 26 -10.75 -9.03 -13.58
CA TRP A 26 -10.96 -10.18 -14.48
C TRP A 26 -11.08 -9.74 -15.93
N GLU A 27 -10.75 -10.67 -16.83
CA GLU A 27 -10.86 -10.46 -18.26
C GLU A 27 -12.17 -11.08 -18.77
N THR A 28 -12.93 -10.30 -19.54
CA THR A 28 -14.08 -10.74 -20.32
C THR A 28 -13.66 -10.96 -21.78
N LYS A 29 -14.60 -11.31 -22.67
CA LYS A 29 -14.28 -11.48 -24.10
C LYS A 29 -13.87 -10.17 -24.80
N GLU A 30 -14.24 -9.03 -24.24
CA GLU A 30 -14.16 -7.72 -24.91
C GLU A 30 -13.31 -6.71 -24.13
N SER A 31 -13.12 -6.90 -22.82
CA SER A 31 -12.46 -5.93 -21.95
C SER A 31 -11.95 -6.54 -20.64
N TRP A 32 -11.17 -5.75 -19.90
CA TRP A 32 -10.93 -5.98 -18.48
C TRP A 32 -12.01 -5.30 -17.65
N GLU A 33 -12.55 -6.03 -16.68
CA GLU A 33 -13.48 -5.52 -15.68
C GLU A 33 -12.84 -5.58 -14.29
N PHE A 34 -13.34 -4.75 -13.39
CA PHE A 34 -12.85 -4.71 -12.01
C PHE A 34 -13.96 -4.39 -11.02
N LYS A 35 -13.72 -4.75 -9.77
CA LYS A 35 -14.51 -4.32 -8.60
C LYS A 35 -13.58 -4.01 -7.44
N ILE A 36 -13.76 -2.84 -6.84
CA ILE A 36 -13.15 -2.50 -5.56
C ILE A 36 -14.04 -3.10 -4.47
N HIS A 37 -13.48 -3.97 -3.65
CA HIS A 37 -14.21 -4.68 -2.60
C HIS A 37 -14.08 -3.98 -1.27
N GLU A 38 -12.87 -3.60 -0.88
CA GLU A 38 -12.60 -2.91 0.38
C GLU A 38 -11.49 -1.88 0.18
N THR A 39 -11.52 -0.82 0.97
CA THR A 39 -10.48 0.21 0.99
C THR A 39 -10.16 0.62 2.40
N HIS A 40 -8.91 1.00 2.65
CA HIS A 40 -8.49 1.51 3.95
C HIS A 40 -7.40 2.57 3.77
N SER A 41 -7.36 3.54 4.69
CA SER A 41 -6.34 4.59 4.69
C SER A 41 -5.70 4.66 6.07
N VAL A 42 -4.38 4.57 6.10
CA VAL A 42 -3.57 4.63 7.32
C VAL A 42 -2.84 5.96 7.35
N SER A 43 -3.19 6.84 8.29
CA SER A 43 -2.48 8.11 8.46
C SER A 43 -1.06 7.87 8.94
N TYR A 44 -0.09 8.58 8.35
CA TYR A 44 1.28 8.52 8.84
C TYR A 44 1.41 9.23 10.18
N SER A 45 2.18 8.62 11.09
CA SER A 45 2.64 9.31 12.30
C SER A 45 3.52 10.50 11.92
N ALA A 46 3.53 11.55 12.77
CA ALA A 46 4.37 12.73 12.54
C ALA A 46 5.85 12.39 12.31
N SER A 47 6.37 11.38 13.02
CA SER A 47 7.74 10.88 12.83
C SER A 47 7.97 10.24 11.46
N MET A 48 6.98 9.48 10.95
CA MET A 48 7.09 8.86 9.63
C MET A 48 6.96 9.90 8.52
N GLN A 49 6.05 10.86 8.66
CA GLN A 49 5.92 11.99 7.74
C GLN A 49 7.23 12.77 7.62
N ASP A 50 7.84 13.14 8.75
CA ASP A 50 9.11 13.86 8.76
C ASP A 50 10.24 13.02 8.12
N LYS A 51 10.31 11.72 8.44
CA LYS A 51 11.32 10.83 7.86
C LYS A 51 11.16 10.64 6.35
N LEU A 52 9.94 10.49 5.85
CA LEU A 52 9.64 10.43 4.41
C LEU A 52 9.97 11.74 3.72
N LYS A 53 9.60 12.88 4.31
CA LYS A 53 9.88 14.21 3.75
C LYS A 53 11.38 14.47 3.61
N ASN A 54 12.15 14.06 4.60
CA ASN A 54 13.60 14.29 4.64
C ASN A 54 14.41 13.16 3.99
N SER A 55 13.78 12.12 3.45
CA SER A 55 14.49 10.95 2.92
C SER A 55 15.40 11.28 1.74
N ILE A 56 15.07 12.31 0.97
CA ILE A 56 15.87 12.80 -0.17
C ILE A 56 17.23 13.37 0.26
N TYR A 57 17.39 13.72 1.54
CA TYR A 57 18.63 14.24 2.11
C TYR A 57 19.44 13.17 2.85
N LEU A 58 18.92 11.94 2.95
CA LEU A 58 19.63 10.87 3.64
C LEU A 58 20.86 10.41 2.84
N PRO A 59 21.97 10.08 3.54
CA PRO A 59 23.05 9.30 2.97
C PRO A 59 22.53 7.98 2.36
N ALA A 60 23.22 7.47 1.34
CA ALA A 60 22.76 6.32 0.55
C ALA A 60 22.52 5.04 1.38
N ASP A 61 23.37 4.78 2.37
CA ASP A 61 23.24 3.66 3.30
C ASP A 61 21.99 3.80 4.20
N GLN A 62 21.74 5.00 4.71
CA GLN A 62 20.56 5.29 5.54
C GLN A 62 19.28 5.28 4.72
N LEU A 63 19.31 5.78 3.48
CA LEU A 63 18.18 5.71 2.57
C LEU A 63 17.84 4.26 2.24
N LEU A 64 18.83 3.41 1.99
CA LEU A 64 18.62 1.98 1.73
C LEU A 64 18.05 1.26 2.95
N GLN A 65 18.57 1.57 4.15
CA GLN A 65 18.01 1.05 5.40
C GLN A 65 16.55 1.48 5.58
N PHE A 66 16.24 2.75 5.31
CA PHE A 66 14.89 3.26 5.42
C PHE A 66 13.95 2.67 4.36
N HIS A 67 14.41 2.49 3.12
CA HIS A 67 13.67 1.82 2.06
C HIS A 67 13.20 0.42 2.50
N ASN A 68 14.11 -0.37 3.08
CA ASN A 68 13.77 -1.69 3.59
C ASN A 68 12.78 -1.62 4.75
N ALA A 69 13.02 -0.73 5.73
CA ALA A 69 12.12 -0.57 6.88
C ALA A 69 10.72 -0.10 6.46
N TYR A 70 10.62 0.80 5.48
CA TYR A 70 9.35 1.26 4.93
C TYR A 70 8.64 0.13 4.19
N GLY A 71 9.35 -0.68 3.40
CA GLY A 71 8.80 -1.87 2.76
C GLY A 71 8.23 -2.89 3.76
N VAL A 72 8.91 -3.12 4.89
CA VAL A 72 8.39 -3.96 5.99
C VAL A 72 7.10 -3.35 6.55
N TRP A 73 7.10 -2.05 6.84
CA TRP A 73 5.91 -1.37 7.36
C TRP A 73 4.72 -1.46 6.38
N LEU A 74 4.92 -1.32 5.07
CA LEU A 74 3.88 -1.52 4.05
C LEU A 74 3.30 -2.94 4.11
N GLY A 75 4.15 -3.95 4.28
CA GLY A 75 3.73 -5.34 4.46
C GLY A 75 2.93 -5.57 5.74
N GLU A 76 3.32 -4.93 6.84
CA GLU A 76 2.59 -4.97 8.11
C GLU A 76 1.20 -4.34 7.98
N GLN A 77 1.09 -3.14 7.39
CA GLN A 77 -0.19 -2.48 7.15
C GLN A 77 -1.09 -3.30 6.21
N THR A 78 -0.51 -3.91 5.18
CA THR A 78 -1.26 -4.81 4.28
C THR A 78 -1.80 -6.01 5.04
N LYS A 79 -0.98 -6.64 5.88
CA LYS A 79 -1.40 -7.79 6.70
C LYS A 79 -2.49 -7.40 7.69
N GLU A 80 -2.39 -6.22 8.30
CA GLU A 80 -3.43 -5.70 9.19
C GLU A 80 -4.74 -5.44 8.45
N PHE A 81 -4.67 -4.84 7.25
CA PHE A 81 -5.84 -4.63 6.38
C PHE A 81 -6.53 -5.95 6.02
N ILE A 82 -5.75 -6.98 5.63
CA ILE A 82 -6.24 -8.33 5.35
C ILE A 82 -6.97 -8.92 6.55
N ASN A 83 -6.35 -8.90 7.72
CA ASN A 83 -6.90 -9.56 8.91
C ASN A 83 -8.13 -8.83 9.45
N SER A 84 -8.10 -7.49 9.48
CA SER A 84 -9.19 -6.67 10.02
C SER A 84 -10.47 -6.76 9.20
N HIS A 85 -10.35 -6.92 7.87
CA HIS A 85 -11.48 -7.04 6.96
C HIS A 85 -11.74 -8.48 6.49
N GLN A 86 -11.00 -9.46 7.03
CA GLN A 86 -11.09 -10.88 6.68
C GLN A 86 -10.98 -11.13 5.16
N LEU A 87 -10.05 -10.43 4.51
CA LEU A 87 -9.86 -10.49 3.06
C LEU A 87 -9.27 -11.84 2.66
N GLU A 88 -9.76 -12.40 1.56
CA GLU A 88 -9.21 -13.62 0.96
C GLU A 88 -8.31 -13.23 -0.22
N VAL A 89 -7.00 -13.23 -0.03
CA VAL A 89 -6.03 -12.77 -1.03
C VAL A 89 -5.33 -13.93 -1.71
#